data_AF-A0A5K0V299-F1
#
_entry.id   AF-A0A5K0V299-F1
#
_cell.length_a   1.000
_cell.length_b   1.000
_cell.length_c   1.000
_cell.angle_alpha   90.00
_cell.angle_beta   90.00
_cell.angle_gamma   90.00
#
_symmetry.space_group_name_H-M   'P 1'
#
loop_
_entity.id
_entity.type
_entity.pdbx_description
1 polymer ?
#
loop_
_entity_poly.entity_id
_entity_poly.type
_entity_poly.pdbx_seq_one_letter_code
_entity_poly.pdbx_strand_id
1 'polypeptide(L)'
;FNQLTGHLPKYAGCFLPNLQGLYMGQNNFDGPLPASLSNATRLQHLTAEDNKLSGLIPLELGSLSQLRQLCLWGNMLTNVPGNRELSIHTSFTNCRLLEEVDLSKNLLNDILPTSIGNLTTILWNLELNSNHIDGTIPLALDNLTKLIALGLSSNKIKGLIPPNVGQMHSLRVLFLDNNALEGPIPLSIYQPH
;
A
#
# COMPACT_ATOMS: atom_id res chain seq x y z
N PHE A 1 -15.77 14.90 8.37
CA PHE A 1 -16.77 13.83 8.25
C PHE A 1 -17.98 14.34 7.49
N ASN A 2 -18.16 13.84 6.26
CA ASN A 2 -19.36 14.11 5.46
C ASN A 2 -20.16 12.80 5.33
N GLN A 3 -21.35 12.88 4.72
CA GLN A 3 -22.21 11.72 4.44
C GLN A 3 -22.36 11.51 2.93
N LEU A 4 -21.33 11.82 2.13
CA LEU A 4 -21.39 11.68 0.68
C LEU A 4 -21.50 10.20 0.29
N THR A 5 -22.34 9.91 -0.69
CA THR A 5 -22.69 8.55 -1.14
C THR A 5 -22.50 8.40 -2.64
N GLY A 6 -22.62 7.16 -3.12
CA GLY A 6 -22.52 6.80 -4.55
C GLY A 6 -21.10 6.39 -4.93
N HIS A 7 -20.88 6.17 -6.22
CA HIS A 7 -19.59 5.71 -6.74
C HIS A 7 -18.90 6.79 -7.56
N LEU A 8 -17.57 6.71 -7.64
CA LEU A 8 -16.79 7.52 -8.56
C LEU A 8 -17.16 7.16 -10.01
N PRO A 9 -17.47 8.14 -10.88
CA PRO A 9 -17.76 7.86 -12.27
C PRO A 9 -16.61 7.12 -12.97
N LYS A 10 -16.93 6.14 -13.82
CA LYS A 10 -15.95 5.36 -14.58
C LYS A 10 -14.90 6.21 -15.30
N TYR A 11 -15.28 7.41 -15.75
CA TYR A 11 -14.46 8.36 -16.50
C TYR A 11 -14.02 9.59 -15.67
N ALA A 12 -14.08 9.53 -14.34
CA ALA A 12 -13.80 10.67 -13.46
C ALA A 12 -12.46 11.37 -13.77
N GLY A 13 -11.39 10.61 -13.97
CA GLY A 13 -10.08 11.21 -14.26
C GLY A 13 -9.96 11.81 -15.66
N CYS A 14 -10.84 11.46 -16.61
CA CYS A 14 -10.92 12.13 -17.91
C CYS A 14 -11.49 13.56 -17.79
N PHE A 15 -12.37 13.80 -16.82
CA PHE A 15 -13.00 15.10 -16.60
C PHE A 15 -12.15 16.02 -15.70
N LEU A 16 -11.18 15.45 -14.98
CA LEU A 16 -10.34 16.16 -14.00
C LEU A 16 -8.83 16.02 -14.32
N PRO A 17 -8.37 16.34 -15.54
CA PRO A 17 -6.97 16.07 -15.95
C PRO A 17 -5.94 16.88 -15.15
N ASN A 18 -6.35 18.00 -14.55
CA ASN A 18 -5.47 18.89 -13.77
C ASN A 18 -5.50 18.62 -12.26
N LEU A 19 -6.20 17.59 -11.81
CA LEU A 19 -6.35 17.28 -10.39
C LEU A 19 -4.98 17.00 -9.76
N GLN A 20 -4.69 17.67 -8.64
CA GLN A 20 -3.47 17.46 -7.85
C GLN A 20 -3.73 16.72 -6.55
N GLY A 21 -4.92 16.85 -5.99
CA GLY A 21 -5.33 16.13 -4.80
C GLY A 21 -6.79 15.73 -4.91
N LEU A 22 -7.09 14.48 -4.57
CA LEU A 22 -8.43 13.97 -4.37
C LEU A 22 -8.55 13.52 -2.92
N TYR A 23 -9.36 14.24 -2.14
CA TYR A 23 -9.59 13.98 -0.72
C TYR A 23 -11.06 13.65 -0.49
N MET A 24 -11.35 12.37 -0.33
CA MET A 24 -12.70 11.83 -0.21
C MET A 24 -12.86 10.88 0.98
N GLY A 25 -11.87 10.83 1.87
CA GLY A 25 -11.89 9.99 3.06
C GLY A 25 -13.08 10.25 3.99
N GLN A 26 -13.40 9.25 4.82
CA GLN A 26 -14.43 9.32 5.87
C GLN A 26 -15.82 9.71 5.32
N ASN A 27 -16.29 8.93 4.34
CA ASN A 27 -17.58 9.09 3.66
C ASN A 27 -18.25 7.72 3.43
N ASN A 28 -19.31 7.66 2.61
CA ASN A 28 -20.02 6.45 2.24
C ASN A 28 -19.87 6.13 0.74
N PHE A 29 -18.75 6.47 0.10
CA PHE A 29 -18.53 6.15 -1.30
C PHE A 29 -18.40 4.64 -1.51
N ASP A 30 -19.05 4.12 -2.54
CA ASP A 30 -19.08 2.69 -2.88
C ASP A 30 -18.57 2.42 -4.30
N GLY A 31 -18.59 1.14 -4.70
CA GLY A 31 -18.15 0.72 -6.02
C GLY A 31 -16.63 0.74 -6.19
N PRO A 32 -16.14 0.52 -7.43
CA PRO A 32 -14.71 0.42 -7.71
C PRO A 32 -14.02 1.78 -7.86
N LEU A 33 -12.73 1.81 -7.52
CA LEU A 33 -11.84 2.89 -7.93
C LEU A 33 -11.70 2.86 -9.46
N PRO A 34 -12.05 3.96 -10.17
CA PRO A 34 -11.99 3.95 -11.62
C PRO A 34 -10.55 4.06 -12.10
N ALA A 35 -10.13 3.15 -12.98
CA ALA A 35 -8.81 3.18 -13.62
C ALA A 35 -8.52 4.53 -14.31
N SER A 36 -9.55 5.23 -14.80
CA SER A 36 -9.41 6.54 -15.42
C SER A 36 -8.79 7.61 -14.52
N LEU A 37 -8.73 7.44 -13.19
CA LEU A 37 -7.98 8.32 -12.29
C LEU A 37 -6.51 8.44 -12.70
N SER A 38 -5.94 7.44 -13.37
CA SER A 38 -4.59 7.49 -13.95
C SER A 38 -4.43 8.62 -14.99
N ASN A 39 -5.52 9.14 -15.55
CA ASN A 39 -5.49 10.23 -16.53
C ASN A 39 -5.25 11.61 -15.87
N ALA A 40 -5.46 11.72 -14.56
CA ALA A 40 -5.09 12.91 -13.79
C ALA A 40 -3.58 12.87 -13.49
N THR A 41 -2.74 13.05 -14.50
CA THR A 41 -1.28 12.84 -14.41
C THR A 41 -0.55 13.79 -13.46
N ARG A 42 -1.23 14.83 -12.97
CA ARG A 42 -0.73 15.77 -11.95
C ARG A 42 -1.10 15.39 -10.53
N LEU A 43 -1.79 14.26 -10.32
CA LEU A 43 -2.26 13.82 -9.01
C LEU A 43 -1.08 13.47 -8.11
N GLN A 44 -1.03 14.13 -6.95
CA GLN A 44 -0.03 13.98 -5.90
C GLN A 44 -0.62 13.29 -4.67
N HIS A 45 -1.89 13.54 -4.37
CA HIS A 45 -2.57 12.97 -3.21
C HIS A 45 -3.86 12.28 -3.64
N LEU A 46 -3.97 10.98 -3.34
CA LEU A 46 -5.20 10.22 -3.49
C LEU A 46 -5.57 9.61 -2.14
N THR A 47 -6.54 10.22 -1.46
CA THR A 47 -6.98 9.83 -0.12
C THR A 47 -8.48 9.52 -0.14
N ALA A 48 -8.84 8.28 0.14
CA ALA A 48 -10.20 7.76 0.11
C ALA A 48 -10.44 6.75 1.25
N GLU A 49 -9.74 6.95 2.35
CA GLU A 49 -9.81 6.13 3.54
C GLU A 49 -11.22 6.10 4.17
N ASP A 50 -11.54 5.07 4.95
CA ASP A 50 -12.83 4.93 5.64
C ASP A 50 -14.04 5.21 4.72
N ASN A 51 -14.19 4.35 3.71
CA ASN A 51 -15.30 4.35 2.77
C ASN A 51 -15.81 2.91 2.54
N LYS A 52 -16.65 2.71 1.53
CA LYS A 52 -17.17 1.40 1.10
C LYS A 52 -16.67 1.03 -0.29
N LEU A 53 -15.50 1.55 -0.70
CA LEU A 53 -14.91 1.24 -2.00
C LEU A 53 -14.60 -0.25 -2.08
N SER A 54 -14.83 -0.86 -3.23
CA SER A 54 -14.76 -2.31 -3.43
C SER A 54 -14.09 -2.67 -4.75
N GLY A 55 -13.84 -3.95 -4.98
CA GLY A 55 -13.22 -4.40 -6.23
C GLY A 55 -11.72 -4.08 -6.27
N LEU A 56 -11.15 -3.99 -7.47
CA LEU A 56 -9.70 -3.95 -7.65
C LEU A 56 -9.11 -2.57 -7.38
N ILE A 57 -7.90 -2.54 -6.81
CA ILE A 57 -7.02 -1.37 -6.96
C ILE A 57 -6.49 -1.38 -8.40
N PRO A 58 -6.81 -0.38 -9.24
CA PRO A 58 -6.38 -0.36 -10.64
C PRO A 58 -4.85 -0.28 -10.76
N LEU A 59 -4.27 -1.17 -11.56
CA LEU A 59 -2.81 -1.18 -11.81
C LEU A 59 -2.36 0.09 -12.55
N GLU A 60 -3.27 0.74 -13.27
CA GLU A 60 -3.08 1.99 -13.99
C GLU A 60 -2.70 3.15 -13.06
N LEU A 61 -3.05 3.09 -11.77
CA LEU A 61 -2.61 4.09 -10.80
C LEU A 61 -1.08 4.17 -10.70
N GLY A 62 -0.36 3.10 -11.09
CA GLY A 62 1.10 3.11 -11.19
C GLY A 62 1.67 4.06 -12.25
N SER A 63 0.85 4.60 -13.16
CA SER A 63 1.31 5.60 -14.13
C SER A 63 1.39 7.02 -13.55
N LEU A 64 0.85 7.24 -12.36
CA LEU A 64 0.84 8.54 -11.68
C LEU A 64 2.22 8.87 -11.11
N SER A 65 3.12 9.32 -11.98
CA SER A 65 4.52 9.63 -11.61
C SER A 65 4.67 10.78 -10.60
N GLN A 66 3.63 11.61 -10.44
CA GLN A 66 3.59 12.69 -9.45
C GLN A 66 3.00 12.26 -8.10
N LEU A 67 2.50 11.03 -7.98
CA LEU A 67 1.83 10.56 -6.77
C LEU A 67 2.83 10.51 -5.60
N ARG A 68 2.48 11.18 -4.50
CA ARG A 68 3.22 11.24 -3.25
C ARG A 68 2.53 10.44 -2.15
N GLN A 69 1.21 10.49 -2.10
CA GLN A 69 0.43 9.87 -1.05
C GLN A 69 -0.73 9.07 -1.63
N LEU A 70 -0.80 7.79 -1.26
CA LEU A 70 -1.92 6.91 -1.53
C LEU A 70 -2.47 6.37 -0.21
N CYS A 71 -3.65 6.83 0.18
CA CYS A 71 -4.30 6.43 1.42
C CYS A 71 -5.70 5.87 1.10
N LEU A 72 -5.84 4.55 1.18
CA LEU A 72 -7.06 3.82 0.81
C LEU A 72 -7.53 2.89 1.94
N TRP A 73 -7.04 3.09 3.15
CA TRP A 73 -7.34 2.18 4.25
C TRP A 73 -8.82 2.18 4.64
N GLY A 74 -9.31 1.10 5.24
CA GLY A 74 -10.71 1.03 5.71
C GLY A 74 -11.70 0.99 4.55
N ASN A 75 -11.45 0.10 3.59
CA ASN A 75 -12.32 -0.15 2.44
C ASN A 75 -12.47 -1.68 2.21
N MET A 76 -13.10 -2.07 1.12
CA MET A 76 -13.29 -3.46 0.68
C MET A 76 -12.47 -3.76 -0.59
N LEU A 77 -11.31 -3.11 -0.75
CA LEU A 77 -10.49 -3.24 -1.95
C LEU A 77 -9.75 -4.58 -1.98
N THR A 78 -9.55 -5.08 -3.19
CA THR A 78 -8.93 -6.36 -3.52
C THR A 78 -7.81 -6.15 -4.55
N ASN A 79 -6.97 -7.16 -4.71
CA ASN A 79 -5.96 -7.29 -5.76
C ASN A 79 -6.49 -8.12 -6.93
N VAL A 80 -5.72 -8.17 -8.02
CA VAL A 80 -6.08 -8.92 -9.24
C VAL A 80 -6.24 -10.41 -8.92
N PRO A 81 -7.42 -11.02 -9.17
CA PRO A 81 -7.67 -12.43 -8.86
C PRO A 81 -6.78 -13.37 -9.67
N GLY A 82 -6.35 -14.47 -9.06
CA GLY A 82 -5.55 -15.50 -9.73
C GLY A 82 -4.06 -15.16 -9.86
N ASN A 83 -3.64 -13.97 -9.42
CA ASN A 83 -2.24 -13.70 -9.18
C ASN A 83 -1.76 -14.49 -7.97
N ARG A 84 -0.45 -14.68 -7.87
CA ARG A 84 0.19 -15.28 -6.69
C ARG A 84 0.87 -14.24 -5.82
N GLU A 85 1.04 -13.04 -6.36
CA GLU A 85 1.76 -11.92 -5.77
C GLU A 85 0.96 -10.63 -5.87
N LEU A 86 1.11 -9.79 -4.85
CA LEU A 86 0.40 -8.52 -4.70
C LEU A 86 0.87 -7.48 -5.73
N SER A 87 0.33 -7.59 -6.94
CA SER A 87 0.84 -6.95 -8.17
C SER A 87 0.75 -5.43 -8.20
N ILE A 88 -0.07 -4.83 -7.33
CA ILE A 88 -0.16 -3.38 -7.17
C ILE A 88 1.20 -2.76 -6.78
N HIS A 89 2.04 -3.51 -6.07
CA HIS A 89 3.40 -3.08 -5.72
C HIS A 89 4.28 -2.90 -6.97
N THR A 90 4.16 -3.81 -7.94
CA THR A 90 4.89 -3.72 -9.21
C THR A 90 4.49 -2.45 -9.98
N SER A 91 3.21 -2.10 -9.99
CA SER A 91 2.73 -0.86 -10.61
C SER A 91 3.34 0.40 -9.98
N PHE A 92 3.45 0.46 -8.65
CA PHE A 92 3.96 1.63 -7.95
C PHE A 92 5.49 1.79 -8.00
N THR A 93 6.23 0.85 -8.57
CA THR A 93 7.67 1.04 -8.86
C THR A 93 7.94 2.23 -9.80
N ASN A 94 6.94 2.64 -10.59
CA ASN A 94 6.99 3.81 -11.46
C ASN A 94 6.69 5.14 -10.73
N CYS A 95 6.06 5.10 -9.55
CA CYS A 95 5.75 6.28 -8.75
C CYS A 95 6.99 6.71 -7.94
N ARG A 96 7.95 7.36 -8.60
CA ARG A 96 9.25 7.73 -8.00
C ARG A 96 9.14 8.76 -6.88
N LEU A 97 8.03 9.49 -6.81
CA LEU A 97 7.75 10.50 -5.77
C LEU A 97 6.88 9.96 -4.62
N LEU A 98 6.58 8.66 -4.59
CA LEU A 98 5.70 8.07 -3.59
C LEU A 98 6.36 8.05 -2.20
N GLU A 99 5.76 8.74 -1.26
CA GLU A 99 6.25 8.93 0.11
C GLU A 99 5.50 8.05 1.10
N GLU A 100 4.20 7.86 0.86
CA GLU A 100 3.31 7.14 1.76
C GLU A 100 2.29 6.27 0.99
N VAL A 101 2.17 5.02 1.44
CA VAL A 101 1.16 4.07 1.00
C VAL A 101 0.49 3.46 2.23
N ASP A 102 -0.82 3.69 2.37
CA ASP A 102 -1.64 3.01 3.37
C ASP A 102 -2.81 2.30 2.69
N LEU A 103 -2.75 0.98 2.70
CA LEU A 103 -3.77 0.06 2.19
C LEU A 103 -4.34 -0.81 3.32
N SER A 104 -4.16 -0.40 4.57
CA SER A 104 -4.59 -1.18 5.73
C SER A 104 -6.11 -1.41 5.74
N LYS A 105 -6.59 -2.43 6.46
CA LYS A 105 -8.04 -2.70 6.62
C LYS A 105 -8.76 -2.79 5.26
N ASN A 106 -8.25 -3.64 4.39
CA ASN A 106 -8.85 -3.98 3.10
C ASN A 106 -8.96 -5.51 2.96
N LEU A 107 -9.27 -5.99 1.76
CA LEU A 107 -9.38 -7.41 1.43
C LEU A 107 -8.22 -7.90 0.56
N LEU A 108 -7.06 -7.25 0.64
CA LEU A 108 -5.88 -7.63 -0.13
C LEU A 108 -5.39 -9.02 0.30
N ASN A 109 -5.10 -9.88 -0.67
CA ASN A 109 -4.57 -11.21 -0.45
C ASN A 109 -3.28 -11.40 -1.28
N ASP A 110 -2.87 -12.64 -1.53
CA ASP A 110 -1.61 -13.04 -2.15
C ASP A 110 -0.36 -12.73 -1.28
N ILE A 111 0.83 -13.03 -1.82
CA ILE A 111 2.10 -12.81 -1.13
C ILE A 111 2.72 -11.47 -1.51
N LEU A 112 3.56 -10.92 -0.63
CA LEU A 112 4.41 -9.78 -0.97
C LEU A 112 5.46 -10.21 -2.01
N PRO A 113 5.53 -9.56 -3.19
CA PRO A 113 6.53 -9.91 -4.20
C PRO A 113 7.92 -9.41 -3.79
N THR A 114 8.97 -10.05 -4.30
CA THR A 114 10.36 -9.53 -4.17
C THR A 114 10.50 -8.12 -4.79
N SER A 115 9.68 -7.79 -5.79
CA SER A 115 9.65 -6.46 -6.41
C SER A 115 9.20 -5.34 -5.47
N ILE A 116 8.72 -5.64 -4.27
CA ILE A 116 8.43 -4.63 -3.24
C ILE A 116 9.67 -3.79 -2.89
N GLY A 117 10.86 -4.38 -3.00
CA GLY A 117 12.13 -3.68 -2.83
C GLY A 117 12.48 -2.71 -3.96
N ASN A 118 11.71 -2.68 -5.05
CA ASN A 118 11.88 -1.76 -6.18
C ASN A 118 10.98 -0.52 -6.07
N LEU A 119 10.18 -0.41 -5.00
CA LEU A 119 9.49 0.85 -4.68
C LEU A 119 10.53 1.96 -4.46
N THR A 120 10.07 3.20 -4.58
CA THR A 120 10.97 4.34 -4.44
C THR A 120 11.63 4.37 -3.07
N THR A 121 12.92 4.72 -3.04
CA THR A 121 13.71 4.76 -1.81
C THR A 121 13.36 5.92 -0.91
N ILE A 122 12.50 6.85 -1.35
CA ILE A 122 11.98 7.95 -0.51
C ILE A 122 10.72 7.57 0.28
N LEU A 123 10.15 6.39 0.04
CA LEU A 123 8.99 5.90 0.75
C LEU A 123 9.32 5.80 2.25
N TRP A 124 8.57 6.54 3.08
CA TRP A 124 8.77 6.57 4.52
C TRP A 124 7.69 5.80 5.28
N ASN A 125 6.52 5.60 4.68
CA ASN A 125 5.40 4.86 5.28
C ASN A 125 4.85 3.79 4.34
N LEU A 126 4.80 2.55 4.81
CA LEU A 126 4.15 1.44 4.12
C LEU A 126 3.28 0.65 5.10
N GLU A 127 1.96 0.86 5.00
CA GLU A 127 0.98 0.29 5.92
C GLU A 127 0.06 -0.69 5.15
N LEU A 128 0.17 -1.98 5.49
CA LEU A 128 -0.61 -3.08 4.90
C LEU A 128 -1.35 -3.89 5.98
N ASN A 129 -1.53 -3.32 7.18
CA ASN A 129 -2.13 -4.00 8.32
C ASN A 129 -3.56 -4.46 8.02
N SER A 130 -4.03 -5.48 8.72
CA SER A 130 -5.45 -5.90 8.66
C SER A 130 -5.90 -6.22 7.22
N ASN A 131 -5.15 -7.10 6.55
CA ASN A 131 -5.48 -7.65 5.23
C ASN A 131 -5.44 -9.19 5.33
N HIS A 132 -5.41 -9.87 4.17
CA HIS A 132 -5.31 -11.32 4.07
C HIS A 132 -4.00 -11.77 3.39
N ILE A 133 -2.94 -10.95 3.50
CA ILE A 133 -1.64 -11.20 2.86
C ILE A 133 -1.00 -12.46 3.47
N ASP A 134 -0.58 -13.40 2.63
CA ASP A 134 0.09 -14.66 3.01
C ASP A 134 1.57 -14.62 2.59
N GLY A 135 2.28 -15.74 2.70
CA GLY A 135 3.68 -15.86 2.32
C GLY A 135 4.61 -15.35 3.41
N THR A 136 5.82 -14.96 3.01
CA THR A 136 6.87 -14.52 3.92
C THR A 136 7.19 -13.04 3.71
N ILE A 137 7.84 -12.41 4.67
CA ILE A 137 8.42 -11.07 4.51
C ILE A 137 9.58 -11.18 3.51
N PRO A 138 9.55 -10.51 2.34
CA PRO A 138 10.62 -10.61 1.34
C PRO A 138 11.92 -9.99 1.84
N LEU A 139 13.06 -10.63 1.54
CA LEU A 139 14.37 -10.06 1.86
C LEU A 139 14.53 -8.65 1.26
N ALA A 140 14.09 -8.43 0.02
CA ALA A 140 14.25 -7.16 -0.69
C ALA A 140 13.58 -5.94 -0.02
N LEU A 141 12.82 -6.09 1.07
CA LEU A 141 12.28 -4.95 1.83
C LEU A 141 13.37 -4.05 2.41
N ASP A 142 14.58 -4.58 2.63
CA ASP A 142 15.75 -3.80 3.08
C ASP A 142 16.19 -2.71 2.09
N ASN A 143 15.83 -2.83 0.81
CA ASN A 143 16.07 -1.79 -0.19
C ASN A 143 15.29 -0.49 0.09
N LEU A 144 14.24 -0.53 0.92
CA LEU A 144 13.44 0.65 1.30
C LEU A 144 14.16 1.45 2.41
N THR A 145 15.32 1.99 2.07
CA THR A 145 16.29 2.58 3.02
C THR A 145 15.80 3.80 3.81
N LYS A 146 14.74 4.48 3.36
CA LYS A 146 14.09 5.61 4.09
C LYS A 146 12.81 5.22 4.82
N LEU A 147 12.42 3.95 4.80
CA LEU A 147 11.20 3.50 5.45
C LEU A 147 11.30 3.72 6.97
N ILE A 148 10.35 4.45 7.53
CA ILE A 148 10.25 4.78 8.96
C ILE A 148 9.22 3.88 9.63
N ALA A 149 8.11 3.61 8.96
CA ALA A 149 7.03 2.78 9.45
C ALA A 149 6.70 1.67 8.44
N LEU A 150 6.67 0.44 8.95
CA LEU A 150 6.24 -0.76 8.22
C LEU A 150 5.14 -1.47 9.01
N GLY A 151 3.94 -1.49 8.45
CA GLY A 151 2.81 -2.20 9.04
C GLY A 151 2.43 -3.44 8.27
N LEU A 152 2.56 -4.59 8.91
CA LEU A 152 2.16 -5.89 8.39
C LEU A 152 1.26 -6.65 9.38
N SER A 153 0.83 -6.01 10.47
CA SER A 153 0.03 -6.67 11.52
C SER A 153 -1.31 -7.19 11.00
N SER A 154 -1.88 -8.18 11.67
CA SER A 154 -3.19 -8.73 11.32
C SER A 154 -3.28 -9.20 9.86
N ASN A 155 -2.37 -10.10 9.48
CA ASN A 155 -2.33 -10.75 8.17
C ASN A 155 -2.14 -12.27 8.36
N LYS A 156 -1.79 -13.00 7.29
CA LYS A 156 -1.49 -14.44 7.30
C LYS A 156 -0.01 -14.71 7.04
N ILE A 157 0.87 -13.74 7.29
CA ILE A 157 2.29 -13.84 7.00
C ILE A 157 2.92 -14.90 7.91
N LYS A 158 3.76 -15.75 7.33
CA LYS A 158 4.40 -16.89 7.98
C LYS A 158 5.92 -16.90 7.81
N GLY A 159 6.57 -17.85 8.47
CA GLY A 159 8.01 -18.01 8.43
C GLY A 159 8.73 -17.05 9.37
N LEU A 160 10.02 -16.83 9.12
CA LEU A 160 10.88 -16.02 9.98
C LEU A 160 10.80 -14.53 9.64
N ILE A 161 11.09 -13.68 10.63
CA ILE A 161 11.42 -12.28 10.37
C ILE A 161 12.81 -12.26 9.71
N PRO A 162 12.98 -11.64 8.53
CA PRO A 162 14.27 -11.57 7.87
C PRO A 162 15.31 -10.77 8.67
N PRO A 163 16.56 -11.24 8.81
CA PRO A 163 17.59 -10.52 9.55
C PRO A 163 17.93 -9.13 8.99
N ASN A 164 17.74 -8.91 7.70
CA ASN A 164 17.98 -7.62 7.07
C ASN A 164 16.93 -6.55 7.42
N VAL A 165 15.81 -6.91 8.07
CA VAL A 165 14.94 -5.90 8.73
C VAL A 165 15.76 -5.08 9.74
N GLY A 166 16.73 -5.69 10.42
CA GLY A 166 17.65 -4.97 11.30
C GLY A 166 18.59 -4.02 10.56
N GLN A 167 18.80 -4.17 9.25
CA GLN A 167 19.63 -3.26 8.44
C GLN A 167 18.84 -2.05 7.92
N MET A 168 17.55 -1.95 8.19
CA MET A 168 16.71 -0.82 7.81
C MET A 168 16.90 0.33 8.80
N HIS A 169 18.04 1.03 8.73
CA HIS A 169 18.48 2.05 9.70
C HIS A 169 17.48 3.20 9.93
N SER A 170 16.56 3.46 8.99
CA SER A 170 15.52 4.49 9.14
C SER A 170 14.27 4.00 9.88
N LEU A 171 14.09 2.68 10.00
CA LEU A 171 12.89 2.04 10.52
C LEU A 171 12.76 2.31 12.02
N ARG A 172 11.60 2.82 12.43
CA ARG A 172 11.28 3.18 13.82
C ARG A 172 10.05 2.45 14.34
N VAL A 173 9.14 2.11 13.43
CA VAL A 173 7.86 1.47 13.76
C VAL A 173 7.71 0.23 12.89
N LEU A 174 7.51 -0.91 13.54
CA LEU A 174 7.35 -2.21 12.89
C LEU A 174 6.19 -2.96 13.54
N PHE A 175 5.08 -3.09 12.82
CA PHE A 175 3.91 -3.83 13.28
C PHE A 175 3.89 -5.22 12.62
N LEU A 176 4.05 -6.27 13.42
CA LEU A 176 4.08 -7.68 12.98
C LEU A 176 3.09 -8.58 13.74
N ASP A 177 2.39 -8.03 14.74
CA ASP A 177 1.46 -8.78 15.58
C ASP A 177 0.31 -9.39 14.77
N ASN A 178 -0.33 -10.42 15.34
CA ASN A 178 -1.45 -11.13 14.71
C ASN A 178 -1.12 -11.66 13.30
N ASN A 179 -0.04 -12.44 13.20
CA ASN A 179 0.41 -13.18 12.03
C ASN A 179 0.78 -14.63 12.43
N ALA A 180 1.22 -15.44 11.48
CA ALA A 180 1.74 -16.80 11.69
C ALA A 180 3.29 -16.85 11.65
N LEU A 181 3.96 -15.76 12.04
CA LEU A 181 5.42 -15.68 12.12
C LEU A 181 5.95 -16.63 13.21
N GLU A 182 7.12 -17.22 12.95
CA GLU A 182 7.77 -18.17 13.85
C GLU A 182 9.25 -17.83 14.07
N GLY A 183 9.88 -18.55 14.99
CA GLY A 183 11.29 -18.39 15.31
C GLY A 183 11.61 -17.15 16.16
N PRO A 184 12.91 -16.88 16.38
CA PRO A 184 13.35 -15.76 17.20
C PRO A 184 13.27 -14.44 16.44
N ILE A 185 13.13 -13.33 17.18
CA ILE A 185 13.39 -11.99 16.65
C ILE A 185 14.89 -11.91 16.27
N PRO A 186 15.24 -11.56 15.02
CA PRO A 186 16.63 -11.50 14.57
C PRO A 186 17.51 -10.59 15.43
N LEU A 187 18.72 -11.05 15.72
CA LEU A 187 19.65 -10.31 16.58
C LEU A 187 20.02 -8.93 16.03
N SER A 188 19.99 -8.78 14.72
CA SER A 188 20.24 -7.52 14.00
C SER A 188 19.28 -6.40 14.40
N ILE A 189 18.05 -6.71 14.83
CA ILE A 189 17.07 -5.69 15.27
C ILE A 189 17.48 -5.05 16.60
N TYR A 190 18.26 -5.75 17.45
CA TYR A 190 18.73 -5.20 18.72
C TYR A 190 20.00 -4.36 18.59
N GLN A 191 20.62 -4.30 17.41
CA GLN A 191 21.88 -3.59 17.25
C GLN A 191 21.62 -2.08 17.18
N PRO A 192 22.32 -1.26 17.99
CA PRO A 192 22.25 0.18 17.87
C PRO A 192 22.92 0.61 16.55
N HIS A 193 22.24 1.51 15.84
CA HIS A 193 22.65 2.08 14.56
C HIS A 193 22.90 3.59 14.68
#